data_AF-A0A7K8YI20-F1
#
_entry.id   AF-A0A7K8YI20-F1
#
_cell.length_a   1.000
_cell.length_b   1.000
_cell.length_c   1.000
_cell.angle_alpha   90.00
_cell.angle_beta   90.00
_cell.angle_gamma   90.00
#
_symmetry.space_group_name_H-M   'P 1'
#
loop_
_entity.id
_entity.type
_entity.pdbx_description
1 polymer ?
#
loop_
_entity_poly.entity_id
_entity_poly.type
_entity_poly.pdbx_seq_one_letter_code
_entity_poly.pdbx_strand_id
1 'polypeptide(L)'
;SAASYTDSSDDETSPRDKQQKNSKGSSDFCVKNIKQAEFGRREIEIAEQEMPALMALRKRAQGEKPLAGAKIVGCTHITAQTAVLMETLGALGAQCRWAACNIYSTLNEVAAALAESGFPVFAWKGESEDDFWWCIDRCVSVDGWQPNMILDDGGDLTHWIYKKYPNMFKKIKGIVEESVTGVHRLYQLSKAGKLCVPAMNVNDSVTKQKFDNLYCCRESILDGPSSSHSCSVPFPVFQVGKGCCAALKAMGSIVYVTEIDPICALQACMDGFRLVKLNEVIRQVDIVITCTGNKNVVTREHLDRMKNSCIVCNMGHSNTEIDVVGM
;
A
#
# COMPACT_ATOMS: atom_id res chain seq x y z
N SER A 1 -17.54 22.13 21.25
CA SER A 1 -17.84 22.69 19.92
C SER A 1 -16.99 21.98 18.89
N ALA A 2 -17.57 20.99 18.21
CA ALA A 2 -16.90 20.26 17.15
C ALA A 2 -16.85 21.16 15.90
N ALA A 3 -15.66 21.63 15.55
CA ALA A 3 -15.43 22.33 14.30
C ALA A 3 -15.38 21.28 13.17
N SER A 4 -16.50 21.12 12.46
CA SER A 4 -16.50 20.52 11.13
C SER A 4 -15.68 21.44 10.22
N TYR A 5 -14.46 21.04 9.87
CA TYR A 5 -13.73 21.67 8.78
C TYR A 5 -14.41 21.25 7.47
N THR A 6 -15.36 22.05 7.04
CA THR A 6 -15.93 22.01 5.70
C THR A 6 -14.81 22.30 4.70
N ASP A 7 -14.60 21.34 3.82
CA ASP A 7 -13.74 21.40 2.64
C ASP A 7 -14.11 22.63 1.80
N SER A 8 -13.25 23.65 1.78
CA SER A 8 -13.52 24.90 1.06
C SER A 8 -13.01 24.78 -0.37
N SER A 9 -13.93 24.64 -1.33
CA SER A 9 -13.96 25.18 -2.71
C SER A 9 -12.72 25.19 -3.62
N ASP A 10 -11.55 24.69 -3.21
CA ASP A 10 -10.31 24.63 -4.00
C ASP A 10 -10.17 23.31 -4.78
N ASP A 11 -11.22 22.48 -4.79
CA ASP A 11 -11.11 21.04 -5.00
C ASP A 11 -11.22 20.56 -6.45
N GLU A 12 -11.53 21.44 -7.41
CA GLU A 12 -11.73 21.04 -8.82
C GLU A 12 -10.46 21.02 -9.67
N THR A 13 -9.36 21.62 -9.22
CA THR A 13 -8.12 21.68 -10.01
C THR A 13 -7.13 20.62 -9.56
N SER A 14 -6.62 19.84 -10.53
CA SER A 14 -5.65 18.78 -10.28
C SER A 14 -4.40 19.34 -9.59
N PRO A 15 -3.82 18.63 -8.60
CA PRO A 15 -2.55 19.03 -7.98
C PRO A 15 -1.42 19.26 -8.99
N ARG A 16 -1.49 18.63 -10.18
CA ARG A 16 -0.54 18.80 -11.28
C ARG A 16 -0.54 20.20 -11.88
N ASP A 17 -1.69 20.86 -11.86
CA ASP A 17 -1.87 22.19 -12.45
C ASP A 17 -1.55 23.30 -11.45
N LYS A 18 -1.35 22.94 -10.16
CA LYS A 18 -1.04 23.86 -9.08
C LYS A 18 0.46 23.88 -8.79
N GLN A 19 1.14 24.95 -9.22
CA GLN A 19 2.54 25.13 -8.86
C GLN A 19 2.66 25.55 -7.39
N GLN A 20 3.07 24.60 -6.55
CA GLN A 20 3.30 24.79 -5.12
C GLN A 20 4.80 24.89 -4.84
N LYS A 21 5.15 25.59 -3.74
CA LYS A 21 6.51 25.70 -3.23
C LYS A 21 6.53 25.44 -1.74
N ASN A 22 7.55 24.76 -1.26
CA ASN A 22 7.81 24.66 0.18
C ASN A 22 8.46 25.95 0.70
N SER A 23 8.64 26.07 2.03
CA SER A 23 9.26 27.27 2.64
C SER A 23 10.67 27.59 2.12
N LYS A 24 11.39 26.57 1.60
CA LYS A 24 12.74 26.70 1.01
C LYS A 24 12.71 27.07 -0.48
N GLY A 25 11.52 27.27 -1.06
CA GLY A 25 11.34 27.66 -2.46
C GLY A 25 11.46 26.52 -3.49
N SER A 26 11.63 25.28 -3.05
CA SER A 26 11.63 24.11 -3.93
C SER A 26 10.23 23.81 -4.43
N SER A 27 10.13 23.35 -5.68
CA SER A 27 8.88 22.86 -6.32
C SER A 27 9.07 21.47 -6.94
N ASP A 28 10.07 20.70 -6.50
CA ASP A 28 10.31 19.32 -6.95
C ASP A 28 9.45 18.33 -6.16
N PHE A 29 8.13 18.50 -6.19
CA PHE A 29 7.13 17.62 -5.59
C PHE A 29 5.75 17.90 -6.23
N CYS A 30 4.78 17.01 -6.01
CA CYS A 30 3.38 17.24 -6.35
C CYS A 30 2.49 16.61 -5.28
N VAL A 31 1.80 17.45 -4.51
CA VAL A 31 0.94 17.06 -3.38
C VAL A 31 -0.36 17.85 -3.41
N LYS A 32 -1.41 17.38 -2.74
CA LYS A 32 -2.72 18.06 -2.77
C LYS A 32 -2.67 19.50 -2.25
N ASN A 33 -2.09 19.72 -1.07
CA ASN A 33 -2.00 21.04 -0.45
C ASN A 33 -0.82 21.14 0.53
N ILE A 34 0.23 21.87 0.15
CA ILE A 34 1.45 22.05 0.97
C ILE A 34 1.18 22.72 2.32
N LYS A 35 0.08 23.48 2.46
CA LYS A 35 -0.27 24.14 3.73
C LYS A 35 -0.69 23.15 4.82
N GLN A 36 -0.93 21.89 4.50
CA GLN A 36 -1.25 20.83 5.47
C GLN A 36 -0.01 20.27 6.17
N ALA A 37 1.21 20.72 5.81
CA ALA A 37 2.46 20.18 6.31
C ALA A 37 2.61 20.20 7.85
N GLU A 38 2.11 21.23 8.53
CA GLU A 38 2.17 21.30 10.00
C GLU A 38 1.29 20.23 10.68
N PHE A 39 0.12 19.95 10.10
CA PHE A 39 -0.74 18.88 10.59
C PHE A 39 -0.11 17.51 10.34
N GLY A 40 0.40 17.27 9.13
CA GLY A 40 1.10 16.03 8.83
C GLY A 40 2.36 15.82 9.67
N ARG A 41 3.10 16.88 10.02
CA ARG A 41 4.26 16.79 10.93
C ARG A 41 3.85 16.24 12.29
N ARG A 42 2.72 16.70 12.85
CA ARG A 42 2.21 16.19 14.14
C ARG A 42 1.86 14.70 14.05
N GLU A 43 1.23 14.26 12.96
CA GLU A 43 0.93 12.84 12.74
C GLU A 43 2.21 11.99 12.63
N ILE A 44 3.25 12.50 11.96
CA ILE A 44 4.55 11.83 11.87
C ILE A 44 5.20 11.70 13.25
N GLU A 45 5.19 12.76 14.06
CA GLU A 45 5.75 12.76 15.41
C GLU A 45 5.03 11.76 16.34
N ILE A 46 3.71 11.60 16.18
CA ILE A 46 2.94 10.56 16.88
C ILE A 46 3.40 9.17 16.42
N ALA A 47 3.48 8.94 15.11
CA ALA A 47 3.93 7.67 14.55
C ALA A 47 5.36 7.30 14.99
N GLU A 48 6.26 8.26 15.19
CA GLU A 48 7.61 8.00 15.73
C GLU A 48 7.56 7.34 17.11
N GLN A 49 6.61 7.72 17.97
CA GLN A 49 6.44 7.12 19.30
C GLN A 49 5.95 5.67 19.22
N GLU A 50 5.17 5.34 18.20
CA GLU A 50 4.60 4.00 17.97
C GLU A 50 5.52 3.08 17.16
N MET A 51 6.65 3.60 16.63
CA MET A 51 7.62 2.85 15.84
C MET A 51 8.99 2.72 16.52
N PRO A 52 9.08 2.19 17.76
CA PRO A 52 10.30 2.21 18.56
C PRO A 52 11.44 1.41 17.92
N ALA A 53 11.15 0.32 17.19
CA ALA A 53 12.16 -0.48 16.51
C ALA A 53 12.87 0.32 15.40
N LEU A 54 12.12 1.10 14.64
CA LEU A 54 12.67 1.93 13.57
C LEU A 54 13.43 3.13 14.15
N MET A 55 12.93 3.73 15.23
CA MET A 55 13.65 4.79 15.94
C MET A 55 14.96 4.29 16.58
N ALA A 56 14.95 3.07 17.13
CA ALA A 56 16.16 2.43 17.64
C ALA A 56 17.17 2.16 16.51
N LEU A 57 16.72 1.68 15.34
CA LEU A 57 17.57 1.51 14.16
C LEU A 57 18.18 2.84 13.72
N ARG A 58 17.35 3.89 13.60
CA ARG A 58 17.79 5.25 13.26
C ARG A 58 18.89 5.69 14.21
N LYS A 59 18.63 5.69 15.52
CA LYS A 59 19.60 6.08 16.56
C LYS A 59 20.90 5.28 16.50
N ARG A 60 20.82 3.96 16.30
CA ARG A 60 21.99 3.07 16.29
C ARG A 60 22.89 3.30 15.08
N ALA A 61 22.30 3.53 13.90
CA ALA A 61 23.05 3.54 12.64
C ALA A 61 23.32 4.96 12.08
N GLN A 62 22.73 6.01 12.65
CA GLN A 62 22.84 7.38 12.11
C GLN A 62 24.28 7.91 12.03
N GLY A 63 25.16 7.50 12.96
CA GLY A 63 26.55 7.93 12.98
C GLY A 63 27.39 7.38 11.83
N GLU A 64 27.10 6.15 11.39
CA GLU A 64 27.86 5.44 10.34
C GLU A 64 27.41 5.84 8.93
N LYS A 65 26.23 6.45 8.79
CA LYS A 65 25.61 6.80 7.51
C LYS A 65 25.67 5.64 6.49
N PRO A 66 25.14 4.45 6.82
CA PRO A 66 25.30 3.25 6.00
C PRO A 66 24.65 3.36 4.62
N LEU A 67 23.73 4.32 4.42
CA LEU A 67 23.08 4.58 3.14
C LEU A 67 23.68 5.79 2.41
N ALA A 68 24.86 6.27 2.82
CA ALA A 68 25.56 7.35 2.12
C ALA A 68 25.75 6.99 0.64
N GLY A 69 25.25 7.85 -0.25
CA GLY A 69 25.29 7.63 -1.71
C GLY A 69 24.18 6.73 -2.25
N ALA A 70 23.32 6.17 -1.40
CA ALA A 70 22.09 5.53 -1.85
C ALA A 70 21.13 6.59 -2.42
N LYS A 71 20.59 6.29 -3.60
CA LYS A 71 19.60 7.07 -4.33
C LYS A 71 18.39 6.17 -4.51
N ILE A 72 17.45 6.28 -3.58
CA ILE A 72 16.31 5.39 -3.43
C ILE A 72 15.10 6.02 -4.13
N VAL A 73 14.49 5.28 -5.04
CA VAL A 73 13.11 5.53 -5.47
C VAL A 73 12.19 4.60 -4.69
N GLY A 74 11.20 5.18 -4.04
CA GLY A 74 10.20 4.46 -3.26
C GLY A 74 8.82 4.52 -3.92
N CYS A 75 8.10 3.40 -3.91
CA CYS A 75 6.69 3.34 -4.27
C CYS A 75 5.97 2.48 -3.24
N THR A 76 5.29 3.13 -2.31
CA THR A 76 4.56 2.51 -1.19
C THR A 76 3.36 3.38 -0.85
N HIS A 77 2.50 2.93 0.06
CA HIS A 77 1.49 3.82 0.64
C HIS A 77 2.14 5.05 1.30
N ILE A 78 1.56 6.24 1.13
CA ILE A 78 2.04 7.47 1.77
C ILE A 78 1.26 7.70 3.05
N THR A 79 1.76 7.15 4.14
CA THR A 79 1.18 7.28 5.49
C THR A 79 2.21 7.84 6.47
N ALA A 80 1.80 8.17 7.69
CA ALA A 80 2.71 8.64 8.74
C ALA A 80 3.83 7.62 8.99
N GLN A 81 3.52 6.32 8.97
CA GLN A 81 4.50 5.24 9.14
C GLN A 81 5.54 5.23 8.01
N THR A 82 5.11 5.40 6.76
CA THR A 82 6.03 5.54 5.61
C THR A 82 6.89 6.79 5.73
N ALA A 83 6.34 7.90 6.21
CA ALA A 83 7.13 9.11 6.42
C ALA A 83 8.26 8.89 7.45
N VAL A 84 7.97 8.18 8.56
CA VAL A 84 8.98 7.79 9.55
C VAL A 84 10.06 6.89 8.94
N LEU A 85 9.69 5.99 8.03
CA LEU A 85 10.63 5.18 7.23
C LEU A 85 11.50 6.07 6.33
N MET A 86 10.91 6.95 5.54
CA MET A 86 11.63 7.86 4.63
C MET A 86 12.62 8.75 5.37
N GLU A 87 12.19 9.35 6.49
CA GLU A 87 13.07 10.17 7.33
C GLU A 87 14.18 9.34 7.98
N THR A 88 13.93 8.07 8.28
CA THR A 88 14.98 7.15 8.73
C THR A 88 15.99 6.89 7.63
N LEU A 89 15.55 6.60 6.40
CA LEU A 89 16.45 6.40 5.26
C LEU A 89 17.32 7.65 5.01
N GLY A 90 16.71 8.84 5.04
CA GLY A 90 17.41 10.13 4.95
C GLY A 90 18.41 10.34 6.09
N ALA A 91 18.01 10.07 7.34
CA ALA A 91 18.88 10.14 8.50
C ALA A 91 20.08 9.18 8.40
N LEU A 92 19.91 8.02 7.76
CA LEU A 92 20.97 7.05 7.50
C LEU A 92 21.82 7.37 6.26
N GLY A 93 21.56 8.48 5.56
CA GLY A 93 22.41 9.03 4.49
C GLY A 93 21.87 8.88 3.07
N ALA A 94 20.67 8.34 2.89
CA ALA A 94 20.06 8.17 1.58
C ALA A 94 19.47 9.47 1.02
N GLN A 95 19.46 9.60 -0.30
CA GLN A 95 18.59 10.52 -1.02
C GLN A 95 17.37 9.75 -1.50
N CYS A 96 16.17 10.22 -1.18
CA CYS A 96 14.93 9.51 -1.48
C CYS A 96 14.04 10.36 -2.39
N ARG A 97 13.35 9.72 -3.33
CA ARG A 97 12.22 10.25 -4.09
C ARG A 97 11.07 9.25 -3.95
N TRP A 98 9.82 9.70 -3.87
CA TRP A 98 8.71 8.82 -3.53
C TRP A 98 7.44 9.09 -4.35
N ALA A 99 6.72 8.01 -4.67
CA ALA A 99 5.37 8.01 -5.21
C ALA A 99 4.47 7.05 -4.40
N ALA A 100 3.15 7.22 -4.50
CA ALA A 100 2.22 6.26 -3.91
C ALA A 100 2.21 4.94 -4.70
N CYS A 101 1.93 3.80 -4.06
CA CYS A 101 1.62 2.52 -4.74
C CYS A 101 0.11 2.30 -4.94
N ASN A 102 -0.74 3.19 -4.41
CA ASN A 102 -2.18 3.10 -4.55
C ASN A 102 -2.85 4.47 -4.52
N ILE A 103 -3.74 4.70 -5.49
CA ILE A 103 -4.43 5.97 -5.75
C ILE A 103 -5.28 6.53 -4.60
N TYR A 104 -5.67 5.72 -3.60
CA TYR A 104 -6.52 6.13 -2.48
C TYR A 104 -5.81 6.15 -1.13
N SER A 105 -4.59 5.62 -1.07
CA SER A 105 -3.90 5.34 0.20
C SER A 105 -3.14 6.52 0.80
N THR A 106 -2.92 7.57 0.01
CA THR A 106 -2.15 8.74 0.44
C THR A 106 -2.89 9.52 1.52
N LEU A 107 -2.19 9.81 2.62
CA LEU A 107 -2.55 10.82 3.60
C LEU A 107 -1.95 12.16 3.14
N ASN A 108 -2.80 13.07 2.67
CA ASN A 108 -2.38 14.29 1.97
C ASN A 108 -1.52 15.21 2.86
N GLU A 109 -1.88 15.33 4.13
CA GLU A 109 -1.17 16.07 5.14
C GLU A 109 0.25 15.52 5.36
N VAL A 110 0.41 14.20 5.34
CA VAL A 110 1.72 13.53 5.50
C VAL A 110 2.57 13.76 4.26
N ALA A 111 1.99 13.64 3.06
CA ALA A 111 2.66 13.97 1.81
C ALA A 111 3.16 15.44 1.82
N ALA A 112 2.33 16.37 2.30
CA ALA A 112 2.71 17.77 2.47
C ALA A 112 3.86 17.95 3.46
N ALA A 113 3.85 17.25 4.61
CA ALA A 113 4.92 17.33 5.60
C ALA A 113 6.27 16.83 5.06
N LEU A 114 6.25 15.74 4.27
CA LEU A 114 7.44 15.23 3.59
C LEU A 114 7.97 16.22 2.54
N ALA A 115 7.09 16.78 1.71
CA ALA A 115 7.44 17.77 0.69
C ALA A 115 8.04 19.06 1.31
N GLU A 116 7.44 19.53 2.41
CA GLU A 116 7.93 20.69 3.16
C GLU A 116 9.33 20.45 3.74
N SER A 117 9.58 19.22 4.21
CA SER A 117 10.87 18.80 4.75
C SER A 117 11.97 18.72 3.67
N GLY A 118 11.56 18.64 2.40
CA GLY A 118 12.44 18.64 1.23
C GLY A 118 12.53 17.31 0.50
N PHE A 119 11.67 16.33 0.83
CA PHE A 119 11.57 15.09 0.05
C PHE A 119 10.77 15.32 -1.23
N PRO A 120 11.29 14.89 -2.40
CA PRO A 120 10.50 14.84 -3.64
C PRO A 120 9.42 13.76 -3.54
N VAL A 121 8.19 14.18 -3.22
CA VAL A 121 7.00 13.32 -3.11
C VAL A 121 6.01 13.69 -4.20
N PHE A 122 5.57 12.69 -4.96
CA PHE A 122 4.57 12.81 -6.02
C PHE A 122 3.40 11.90 -5.64
N ALA A 123 2.47 12.41 -4.85
CA ALA A 123 1.35 11.64 -4.35
C ALA A 123 0.22 12.51 -3.81
N TRP A 124 -1.02 12.10 -4.04
CA TRP A 124 -2.20 12.61 -3.35
C TRP A 124 -3.31 11.56 -3.29
N LYS A 125 -4.29 11.78 -2.41
CA LYS A 125 -5.47 10.92 -2.32
C LYS A 125 -6.41 11.20 -3.50
N GLY A 126 -6.87 10.14 -4.16
CA GLY A 126 -7.80 10.23 -5.30
C GLY A 126 -7.09 10.53 -6.61
N GLU A 127 -5.92 9.96 -6.84
CA GLU A 127 -5.26 9.99 -8.15
C GLU A 127 -6.11 9.29 -9.22
N SER A 128 -6.06 9.78 -10.46
CA SER A 128 -6.46 8.98 -11.61
C SER A 128 -5.36 7.99 -11.98
N GLU A 129 -5.67 6.97 -12.79
CA GLU A 129 -4.65 6.02 -13.30
C GLU A 129 -3.53 6.75 -14.07
N ASP A 130 -3.88 7.78 -14.84
CA ASP A 130 -2.89 8.59 -15.56
C ASP A 130 -1.98 9.38 -14.61
N ASP A 131 -2.56 9.89 -13.52
CA ASP A 131 -1.80 10.60 -12.48
C ASP A 131 -0.86 9.67 -11.72
N PHE A 132 -1.31 8.46 -11.40
CA PHE A 132 -0.52 7.44 -10.72
C PHE A 132 0.78 7.11 -11.49
N TRP A 133 0.65 6.79 -12.79
CA TRP A 133 1.82 6.52 -13.62
C TRP A 133 2.67 7.75 -13.86
N TRP A 134 2.06 8.93 -13.93
CA TRP A 134 2.79 10.20 -14.01
C TRP A 134 3.62 10.45 -12.73
N CYS A 135 3.07 10.18 -11.55
CA CYS A 135 3.76 10.30 -10.27
C CYS A 135 4.97 9.37 -10.20
N ILE A 136 4.82 8.10 -10.59
CA ILE A 136 5.93 7.14 -10.69
C ILE A 136 7.01 7.66 -11.66
N ASP A 137 6.61 8.18 -12.82
CA ASP A 137 7.54 8.71 -13.82
C ASP A 137 8.35 9.90 -13.28
N ARG A 138 7.69 10.85 -12.61
CA ARG A 138 8.32 12.02 -11.96
C ARG A 138 9.24 11.64 -10.81
N CYS A 139 8.91 10.58 -10.09
CA CYS A 139 9.75 10.04 -9.04
C CYS A 139 11.07 9.48 -9.61
N VAL A 140 11.00 8.79 -10.75
CA VAL A 140 12.14 8.09 -11.38
C VAL A 140 13.01 8.99 -12.27
N SER A 141 12.37 9.78 -13.13
CA SER A 141 13.01 10.46 -14.25
C SER A 141 13.23 11.94 -13.97
N VAL A 142 14.40 12.26 -13.43
CA VAL A 142 14.83 13.63 -13.14
C VAL A 142 16.26 13.88 -13.64
N ASP A 143 16.49 15.06 -14.21
CA ASP A 143 17.81 15.43 -14.74
C ASP A 143 18.86 15.50 -13.62
N GLY A 144 20.04 14.92 -13.87
CA GLY A 144 21.15 14.94 -12.92
C GLY A 144 21.02 13.99 -11.73
N TRP A 145 19.91 13.24 -11.60
CA TRP A 145 19.72 12.25 -10.55
C TRP A 145 19.26 10.92 -11.13
N GLN A 146 19.87 9.84 -10.68
CA GLN A 146 19.60 8.49 -11.18
C GLN A 146 19.50 7.56 -9.97
N PRO A 147 18.42 6.79 -9.84
CA PRO A 147 18.29 5.86 -8.74
C PRO A 147 19.34 4.76 -8.84
N ASN A 148 19.74 4.25 -7.69
CA ASN A 148 20.56 3.05 -7.58
C ASN A 148 19.94 1.99 -6.67
N MET A 149 18.79 2.25 -6.06
CA MET A 149 18.04 1.32 -5.23
C MET A 149 16.54 1.54 -5.45
N ILE A 150 15.76 0.47 -5.37
CA ILE A 150 14.30 0.50 -5.42
C ILE A 150 13.74 -0.04 -4.11
N LEU A 151 12.76 0.64 -3.54
CA LEU A 151 11.90 0.15 -2.47
C LEU A 151 10.46 0.16 -2.98
N ASP A 152 9.86 -1.01 -3.12
CA ASP A 152 8.60 -1.19 -3.84
C ASP A 152 7.61 -2.00 -3.02
N ASP A 153 6.34 -1.70 -3.21
CA ASP A 153 5.19 -2.39 -2.63
C ASP A 153 4.20 -2.60 -3.77
N GLY A 154 4.23 -3.79 -4.35
CA GLY A 154 3.35 -4.18 -5.47
C GLY A 154 4.08 -4.49 -6.76
N GLY A 155 5.28 -3.93 -6.93
CA GLY A 155 6.15 -4.15 -8.08
C GLY A 155 5.91 -3.20 -9.26
N ASP A 156 5.10 -2.16 -9.12
CA ASP A 156 4.74 -1.24 -10.21
C ASP A 156 5.87 -0.29 -10.57
N LEU A 157 6.57 0.26 -9.58
CA LEU A 157 7.76 1.08 -9.82
C LEU A 157 8.87 0.25 -10.48
N THR A 158 9.08 -0.97 -9.99
CA THR A 158 10.01 -1.95 -10.59
C THR A 158 9.65 -2.23 -12.03
N HIS A 159 8.36 -2.48 -12.31
CA HIS A 159 7.88 -2.73 -13.66
C HIS A 159 8.07 -1.53 -14.58
N TRP A 160 7.79 -0.33 -14.09
CA TRP A 160 7.95 0.92 -14.84
C TRP A 160 9.40 1.13 -15.25
N ILE A 161 10.35 1.02 -14.30
CA ILE A 161 11.79 1.18 -14.57
C ILE A 161 12.27 0.08 -15.53
N TYR A 162 11.86 -1.17 -15.32
CA TYR A 162 12.21 -2.29 -16.18
C TYR A 162 11.77 -2.07 -17.64
N LYS A 163 10.54 -1.57 -17.85
CA LYS A 163 9.94 -1.38 -19.17
C LYS A 163 10.39 -0.10 -19.87
N LYS A 164 10.31 1.05 -19.19
CA LYS A 164 10.57 2.37 -19.78
C LYS A 164 12.04 2.77 -19.71
N TYR A 165 12.76 2.35 -18.67
CA TYR A 165 14.15 2.76 -18.42
C TYR A 165 15.10 1.56 -18.28
N PRO A 166 15.19 0.66 -19.28
CA PRO A 166 15.95 -0.59 -19.14
C PRO A 166 17.44 -0.37 -18.88
N ASN A 167 18.01 0.74 -19.37
CA ASN A 167 19.41 1.11 -19.10
C ASN A 167 19.63 1.58 -17.66
N MET A 168 18.63 2.23 -17.06
CA MET A 168 18.63 2.60 -15.64
C MET A 168 18.44 1.35 -14.79
N PHE A 169 17.52 0.46 -15.17
CA PHE A 169 17.27 -0.80 -14.47
C PHE A 169 18.55 -1.62 -14.24
N LYS A 170 19.39 -1.75 -15.28
CA LYS A 170 20.69 -2.45 -15.19
C LYS A 170 21.69 -1.83 -14.21
N LYS A 171 21.51 -0.56 -13.81
CA LYS A 171 22.37 0.16 -12.87
C LYS A 171 21.83 0.14 -11.44
N ILE A 172 20.61 -0.34 -11.24
CA ILE A 172 20.06 -0.55 -9.90
C ILE A 172 20.90 -1.62 -9.19
N LYS A 173 21.29 -1.33 -7.95
CA LYS A 173 22.08 -2.22 -7.11
C LYS A 173 21.22 -3.22 -6.35
N GLY A 174 19.96 -2.90 -6.10
CA GLY A 174 19.03 -3.80 -5.44
C GLY A 174 17.59 -3.30 -5.41
N ILE A 175 16.67 -4.24 -5.36
CA ILE A 175 15.23 -4.03 -5.16
C ILE A 175 14.86 -4.60 -3.79
N VAL A 176 14.07 -3.87 -3.01
CA VAL A 176 13.46 -4.35 -1.77
C VAL A 176 11.94 -4.35 -1.99
N GLU A 177 11.31 -5.52 -1.95
CA GLU A 177 9.88 -5.68 -2.28
C GLU A 177 9.08 -6.15 -1.08
N GLU A 178 8.05 -5.37 -0.77
CA GLU A 178 7.20 -5.48 0.42
C GLU A 178 6.11 -6.55 0.30
N SER A 179 5.50 -6.69 -0.88
CA SER A 179 4.21 -7.36 -1.00
C SER A 179 4.28 -8.74 -1.65
N VAL A 180 3.30 -9.60 -1.34
CA VAL A 180 3.16 -10.92 -1.97
C VAL A 180 3.06 -10.79 -3.49
N THR A 181 2.29 -9.81 -3.97
CA THR A 181 2.06 -9.57 -5.40
C THR A 181 3.34 -9.14 -6.11
N GLY A 182 4.09 -8.19 -5.55
CA GLY A 182 5.35 -7.74 -6.11
C GLY A 182 6.42 -8.84 -6.10
N VAL A 183 6.51 -9.61 -5.00
CA VAL A 183 7.41 -10.78 -4.91
C VAL A 183 7.09 -11.80 -5.99
N HIS A 184 5.81 -12.08 -6.25
CA HIS A 184 5.41 -12.98 -7.31
C HIS A 184 5.87 -12.49 -8.69
N ARG A 185 5.74 -11.19 -8.98
CA ARG A 185 6.23 -10.57 -10.24
C ARG A 185 7.75 -10.67 -10.36
N LEU A 186 8.49 -10.47 -9.28
CA LEU A 186 9.95 -10.65 -9.26
C LEU A 186 10.35 -12.11 -9.54
N TYR A 187 9.63 -13.09 -8.98
CA TYR A 187 9.87 -14.50 -9.32
C TYR A 187 9.57 -14.82 -10.78
N GLN A 188 8.54 -14.21 -11.38
CA GLN A 188 8.27 -14.35 -12.82
C GLN A 188 9.43 -13.80 -13.66
N LEU A 189 9.96 -12.63 -13.30
CA LEU A 189 11.14 -12.06 -13.97
C LEU A 189 12.38 -12.95 -13.79
N SER A 190 12.60 -13.49 -12.59
CA SER A 190 13.71 -14.39 -12.28
C SER A 190 13.64 -15.69 -13.08
N LYS A 191 12.48 -16.37 -13.07
CA LYS A 191 12.24 -17.61 -13.84
C LYS A 191 12.40 -17.38 -15.34
N ALA A 192 12.07 -16.20 -15.84
CA ALA A 192 12.25 -15.83 -17.24
C ALA A 192 13.70 -15.40 -17.59
N GLY A 193 14.64 -15.39 -16.63
CA GLY A 193 16.01 -14.92 -16.83
C GLY A 193 16.12 -13.42 -17.10
N LYS A 194 15.11 -12.63 -16.72
CA LYS A 194 14.99 -11.19 -17.01
C LYS A 194 15.37 -10.30 -15.83
N LEU A 195 15.43 -10.85 -14.61
CA LEU A 195 15.83 -10.11 -13.41
C LEU A 195 17.36 -10.04 -13.34
N CYS A 196 17.94 -8.92 -13.81
CA CYS A 196 19.39 -8.73 -13.86
C CYS A 196 20.00 -8.01 -12.64
N VAL A 197 19.18 -7.70 -11.64
CA VAL A 197 19.58 -7.03 -10.38
C VAL A 197 19.07 -7.84 -9.19
N PRO A 198 19.76 -7.86 -8.05
CA PRO A 198 19.31 -8.61 -6.90
C PRO A 198 18.03 -8.00 -6.33
N ALA A 199 17.12 -8.86 -5.87
CA ALA A 199 15.92 -8.44 -5.19
C ALA A 199 15.81 -9.13 -3.82
N MET A 200 15.43 -8.38 -2.80
CA MET A 200 15.19 -8.86 -1.45
C MET A 200 13.70 -8.87 -1.19
N ASN A 201 13.18 -10.07 -0.94
CA ASN A 201 11.81 -10.30 -0.52
C ASN A 201 11.71 -10.02 0.97
N VAL A 202 11.13 -8.87 1.34
CA VAL A 202 10.90 -8.56 2.77
C VAL A 202 9.55 -9.08 3.25
N ASN A 203 8.60 -9.33 2.33
CA ASN A 203 7.31 -9.94 2.65
C ASN A 203 7.46 -11.22 3.48
N ASP A 204 8.40 -12.08 3.09
CA ASP A 204 8.61 -13.39 3.72
C ASP A 204 9.48 -13.35 4.97
N SER A 205 9.83 -12.15 5.45
CA SER A 205 10.35 -12.00 6.80
C SER A 205 9.31 -12.47 7.81
N VAL A 206 9.73 -13.27 8.79
CA VAL A 206 8.80 -13.85 9.80
C VAL A 206 8.00 -12.77 10.53
N THR A 207 8.65 -11.64 10.86
CA THR A 207 8.00 -10.50 11.50
C THR A 207 7.00 -9.83 10.58
N LYS A 208 7.26 -9.73 9.27
CA LYS A 208 6.31 -9.16 8.30
C LYS A 208 5.09 -10.06 8.16
N GLN A 209 5.28 -11.33 7.79
CA GLN A 209 4.16 -12.23 7.57
C GLN A 209 3.25 -12.40 8.80
N LYS A 210 3.82 -12.48 10.01
CA LYS A 210 3.04 -12.76 11.22
C LYS A 210 2.43 -11.53 11.87
N PHE A 211 3.00 -10.34 11.68
CA PHE A 211 2.48 -9.13 12.29
C PHE A 211 1.71 -8.30 11.29
N ASP A 212 2.36 -7.89 10.22
CA ASP A 212 1.76 -7.02 9.22
C ASP A 212 0.54 -7.70 8.57
N ASN A 213 0.80 -8.80 7.85
CA ASN A 213 -0.26 -9.44 7.08
C ASN A 213 -1.38 -10.03 7.97
N LEU A 214 -1.12 -10.37 9.24
CA LEU A 214 -2.11 -11.00 10.12
C LEU A 214 -2.74 -10.03 11.11
N TYR A 215 -1.93 -9.40 11.97
CA TYR A 215 -2.44 -8.57 13.06
C TYR A 215 -2.89 -7.19 12.57
N CYS A 216 -2.18 -6.56 11.63
CA CYS A 216 -2.63 -5.27 11.09
C CYS A 216 -3.95 -5.45 10.34
N CYS A 217 -4.07 -6.45 9.46
CA CYS A 217 -5.32 -6.73 8.76
C CYS A 217 -6.49 -7.08 9.70
N ARG A 218 -6.21 -7.66 10.88
CA ARG A 218 -7.22 -7.93 11.91
C ARG A 218 -7.82 -6.64 12.49
N GLU A 219 -7.03 -5.59 12.60
CA GLU A 219 -7.49 -4.30 13.14
C GLU A 219 -8.06 -3.43 12.03
N SER A 220 -7.33 -3.24 10.92
CA SER A 220 -7.73 -2.35 9.83
C SER A 220 -9.04 -2.74 9.15
N ILE A 221 -9.38 -4.03 9.11
CA ILE A 221 -10.65 -4.47 8.52
C ILE A 221 -11.88 -4.03 9.32
N LEU A 222 -11.72 -3.73 10.61
CA LEU A 222 -12.82 -3.25 11.45
C LEU A 222 -13.00 -1.73 11.34
N ASP A 223 -11.93 -1.01 11.01
CA ASP A 223 -11.95 0.45 10.86
C ASP A 223 -12.59 0.89 9.54
N GLY A 224 -12.44 0.11 8.47
CA GLY A 224 -12.97 0.44 7.13
C GLY A 224 -14.50 0.47 7.04
N PRO A 225 -15.20 -0.67 7.19
CA PRO A 225 -16.65 -0.76 7.20
C PRO A 225 -17.20 -0.57 8.62
N SER A 226 -17.18 0.66 9.13
CA SER A 226 -17.84 0.98 10.39
C SER A 226 -19.37 1.03 10.20
N SER A 227 -20.03 -0.13 10.34
CA SER A 227 -21.32 -0.32 11.06
C SER A 227 -22.07 -1.59 10.61
N SER A 228 -22.55 -2.32 11.61
CA SER A 228 -23.71 -3.25 11.58
C SER A 228 -23.39 -4.76 11.54
N HIS A 229 -24.06 -5.46 12.46
CA HIS A 229 -24.06 -6.89 12.73
C HIS A 229 -24.39 -7.70 11.46
N SER A 230 -23.39 -8.34 10.86
CA SER A 230 -23.52 -8.88 9.50
C SER A 230 -22.70 -10.15 9.28
N CYS A 231 -23.21 -11.03 8.42
CA CYS A 231 -22.62 -12.29 7.99
C CYS A 231 -21.60 -12.02 6.86
N SER A 232 -20.32 -12.33 7.10
CA SER A 232 -19.20 -11.89 6.26
C SER A 232 -18.49 -13.06 5.58
N VAL A 233 -18.07 -12.91 4.33
CA VAL A 233 -17.30 -13.93 3.61
C VAL A 233 -15.93 -13.41 3.21
N PRO A 234 -14.90 -13.65 4.01
CA PRO A 234 -13.50 -13.51 3.61
C PRO A 234 -13.07 -14.63 2.64
N PHE A 235 -12.44 -14.24 1.55
CA PHE A 235 -11.89 -15.08 0.49
C PHE A 235 -10.35 -15.11 0.56
N PRO A 236 -9.70 -16.19 0.08
CA PRO A 236 -8.94 -17.23 0.78
C PRO A 236 -7.92 -16.84 1.87
N VAL A 237 -7.42 -17.88 2.54
CA VAL A 237 -6.72 -17.88 3.82
C VAL A 237 -5.20 -17.87 3.59
N PHE A 238 -4.71 -16.72 3.12
CA PHE A 238 -3.37 -16.28 3.49
C PHE A 238 -3.44 -15.51 4.83
N GLN A 239 -2.30 -15.04 5.36
CA GLN A 239 -2.26 -14.34 6.66
C GLN A 239 -3.29 -13.18 6.74
N VAL A 240 -3.49 -12.45 5.63
CA VAL A 240 -4.52 -11.39 5.49
C VAL A 240 -5.93 -11.94 5.71
N GLY A 241 -6.30 -13.00 4.99
CA GLY A 241 -7.58 -13.67 5.15
C GLY A 241 -7.81 -14.17 6.58
N LYS A 242 -6.79 -14.76 7.22
CA LYS A 242 -6.87 -15.18 8.64
C LYS A 242 -7.16 -14.02 9.58
N GLY A 243 -6.47 -12.90 9.39
CA GLY A 243 -6.68 -11.68 10.17
C GLY A 243 -8.11 -11.19 10.07
N CYS A 244 -8.61 -11.08 8.84
CA CYS A 244 -10.00 -10.67 8.57
C CYS A 244 -11.02 -11.63 9.18
N CYS A 245 -10.84 -12.95 9.00
CA CYS A 245 -11.73 -13.97 9.57
C CYS A 245 -11.81 -13.86 11.09
N ALA A 246 -10.66 -13.77 11.76
CA ALA A 246 -10.59 -13.71 13.21
C ALA A 246 -11.22 -12.44 13.77
N ALA A 247 -10.98 -11.29 13.14
CA ALA A 247 -11.56 -10.01 13.52
C ALA A 247 -13.10 -10.04 13.48
N LEU A 248 -13.64 -10.48 12.35
CA LEU A 248 -15.09 -10.52 12.12
C LEU A 248 -15.77 -11.54 13.04
N LYS A 249 -15.14 -12.72 13.25
CA LYS A 249 -15.64 -13.72 14.20
C LYS A 249 -15.67 -13.18 15.63
N ALA A 250 -14.65 -12.43 16.04
CA ALA A 250 -14.61 -11.82 17.37
C ALA A 250 -15.72 -10.76 17.57
N MET A 251 -16.12 -10.09 16.48
CA MET A 251 -17.25 -9.15 16.45
C MET A 251 -18.63 -9.83 16.34
N GLY A 252 -18.69 -11.17 16.35
CA GLY A 252 -19.95 -11.92 16.29
C GLY A 252 -20.49 -12.16 14.88
N SER A 253 -19.74 -11.82 13.83
CA SER A 253 -20.13 -12.16 12.45
C SER A 253 -20.12 -13.67 12.24
N ILE A 254 -21.08 -14.16 11.45
CA ILE A 254 -21.04 -15.49 10.88
C ILE A 254 -20.10 -15.44 9.67
N VAL A 255 -19.02 -16.21 9.72
CA VAL A 255 -17.93 -16.12 8.73
C VAL A 255 -17.89 -17.37 7.86
N TYR A 256 -18.03 -17.20 6.54
CA TYR A 256 -17.77 -18.24 5.55
C TYR A 256 -16.41 -18.00 4.89
N VAL A 257 -15.72 -19.07 4.52
CA VAL A 257 -14.40 -18.99 3.87
C VAL A 257 -14.47 -19.72 2.55
N THR A 258 -13.73 -19.26 1.54
CA THR A 258 -13.49 -20.05 0.33
C THR A 258 -12.01 -20.15 0.07
N GLU A 259 -11.53 -21.34 -0.28
CA GLU A 259 -10.11 -21.60 -0.52
C GLU A 259 -9.90 -22.52 -1.71
N ILE A 260 -8.83 -22.26 -2.44
CA ILE A 260 -8.33 -23.13 -3.51
C ILE A 260 -7.19 -24.04 -3.01
N ASP A 261 -6.44 -23.62 -1.99
CA ASP A 261 -5.39 -24.44 -1.39
C ASP A 261 -5.99 -25.34 -0.30
N PRO A 262 -5.90 -26.69 -0.43
CA PRO A 262 -6.47 -27.63 0.52
C PRO A 262 -5.86 -27.53 1.93
N ILE A 263 -4.62 -27.07 2.07
CA ILE A 263 -3.95 -26.89 3.36
C ILE A 263 -4.58 -25.71 4.11
N CYS A 264 -4.70 -24.57 3.43
CA CYS A 264 -5.32 -23.36 3.99
C CYS A 264 -6.82 -23.57 4.27
N ALA A 265 -7.50 -24.29 3.38
CA ALA A 265 -8.87 -24.77 3.57
C ALA A 265 -9.03 -25.59 4.86
N LEU A 266 -8.15 -26.57 5.08
CA LEU A 266 -8.17 -27.40 6.28
C LEU A 266 -7.94 -26.57 7.55
N GLN A 267 -7.02 -25.60 7.51
CA GLN A 267 -6.79 -24.68 8.61
C GLN A 267 -8.06 -23.86 8.93
N ALA A 268 -8.75 -23.33 7.92
CA ALA A 268 -10.01 -22.60 8.12
C ALA A 268 -11.07 -23.46 8.84
N CYS A 269 -11.19 -24.73 8.44
CA CYS A 269 -12.08 -25.68 9.10
C CYS A 269 -11.68 -25.92 10.57
N MET A 270 -10.39 -26.08 10.86
CA MET A 270 -9.88 -26.27 12.23
C MET A 270 -10.07 -25.02 13.09
N ASP A 271 -9.98 -23.83 12.51
CA ASP A 271 -10.25 -22.54 13.17
C ASP A 271 -11.77 -22.28 13.36
N GLY A 272 -12.62 -23.22 12.93
CA GLY A 272 -14.06 -23.21 13.13
C GLY A 272 -14.81 -22.32 12.13
N PHE A 273 -14.32 -22.21 10.90
CA PHE A 273 -15.00 -21.56 9.79
C PHE A 273 -15.61 -22.60 8.85
N ARG A 274 -16.75 -22.25 8.21
CA ARG A 274 -17.35 -23.10 7.19
C ARG A 274 -16.71 -22.78 5.84
N LEU A 275 -16.11 -23.80 5.22
CA LEU A 275 -15.56 -23.72 3.87
C LEU A 275 -16.66 -23.94 2.82
N VAL A 276 -16.81 -23.00 1.88
CA VAL A 276 -17.86 -22.99 0.85
C VAL A 276 -17.29 -22.55 -0.49
N LYS A 277 -18.04 -22.74 -1.57
CA LYS A 277 -17.80 -22.00 -2.83
C LYS A 277 -18.60 -20.69 -2.80
N LEU A 278 -18.06 -19.64 -3.41
CA LEU A 278 -18.70 -18.31 -3.49
C LEU A 278 -20.17 -18.41 -3.93
N ASN A 279 -20.42 -19.16 -5.01
CA ASN A 279 -21.75 -19.34 -5.59
C ASN A 279 -22.80 -19.95 -4.65
N GLU A 280 -22.39 -20.65 -3.60
CA GLU A 280 -23.29 -21.27 -2.63
C GLU A 280 -23.86 -20.25 -1.64
N VAL A 281 -23.11 -19.18 -1.36
CA VAL A 281 -23.45 -18.20 -0.31
C VAL A 281 -23.69 -16.78 -0.85
N ILE A 282 -23.34 -16.48 -2.09
CA ILE A 282 -23.35 -15.11 -2.61
C ILE A 282 -24.71 -14.39 -2.54
N ARG A 283 -25.82 -15.14 -2.56
CA ARG A 283 -27.18 -14.58 -2.48
C ARG A 283 -27.61 -14.18 -1.07
N GLN A 284 -26.92 -14.63 -0.03
CA GLN A 284 -27.34 -14.47 1.37
C GLN A 284 -26.39 -13.62 2.22
N VAL A 285 -25.17 -13.38 1.75
CA VAL A 285 -24.11 -12.72 2.50
C VAL A 285 -24.32 -11.21 2.55
N ASP A 286 -23.93 -10.58 3.65
CA ASP A 286 -24.01 -9.14 3.87
C ASP A 286 -22.74 -8.42 3.45
N ILE A 287 -21.59 -9.09 3.65
CA ILE A 287 -20.27 -8.52 3.37
C ILE A 287 -19.43 -9.55 2.62
N VAL A 288 -18.82 -9.13 1.51
CA VAL A 288 -17.86 -9.92 0.74
C VAL A 288 -16.51 -9.22 0.77
N ILE A 289 -15.48 -9.95 1.19
CA ILE A 289 -14.12 -9.41 1.36
C ILE A 289 -13.14 -10.28 0.58
N THR A 290 -12.45 -9.68 -0.38
CA THR A 290 -11.42 -10.36 -1.18
C THR A 290 -10.02 -10.14 -0.58
N CYS A 291 -9.27 -11.22 -0.33
CA CYS A 291 -7.94 -11.18 0.29
C CYS A 291 -6.95 -12.13 -0.42
N THR A 292 -7.05 -12.24 -1.74
CA THR A 292 -6.54 -13.41 -2.49
C THR A 292 -5.17 -13.18 -3.14
N GLY A 293 -4.84 -11.94 -3.48
CA GLY A 293 -3.73 -11.60 -4.38
C GLY A 293 -3.95 -12.06 -5.83
N ASN A 294 -5.17 -12.45 -6.19
CA ASN A 294 -5.58 -13.01 -7.49
C ASN A 294 -6.68 -12.15 -8.12
N LYS A 295 -6.96 -12.37 -9.40
CA LYS A 295 -7.91 -11.58 -10.19
C LYS A 295 -9.25 -12.29 -10.39
N ASN A 296 -10.31 -11.51 -10.60
CA ASN A 296 -11.64 -11.98 -10.97
C ASN A 296 -12.22 -13.02 -9.99
N VAL A 297 -11.98 -12.81 -8.69
CA VAL A 297 -12.52 -13.66 -7.63
C VAL A 297 -14.01 -13.36 -7.48
N VAL A 298 -14.38 -12.08 -7.47
CA VAL A 298 -15.76 -11.60 -7.53
C VAL A 298 -16.00 -11.04 -8.93
N THR A 299 -16.75 -11.76 -9.76
CA THR A 299 -17.06 -11.38 -11.13
C THR A 299 -18.38 -10.59 -11.22
N ARG A 300 -18.67 -10.01 -12.38
CA ARG A 300 -19.98 -9.39 -12.65
C ARG A 300 -21.16 -10.30 -12.32
N GLU A 301 -21.11 -11.59 -12.70
CA GLU A 301 -22.16 -12.56 -12.38
C GLU A 301 -22.35 -12.76 -10.87
N HIS A 302 -21.28 -12.65 -10.07
CA HIS A 302 -21.39 -12.71 -8.62
C HIS A 302 -22.07 -11.45 -8.07
N LEU A 303 -21.70 -10.27 -8.58
CA LEU A 303 -22.27 -8.98 -8.18
C LEU A 303 -23.78 -8.91 -8.47
N ASP A 304 -24.21 -9.37 -9.64
CA ASP A 304 -25.64 -9.43 -10.01
C ASP A 304 -26.47 -10.37 -9.12
N ARG A 305 -25.81 -11.32 -8.43
CA ARG A 305 -26.46 -12.29 -7.54
C ARG A 305 -26.44 -11.87 -6.08
N MET A 306 -25.77 -10.78 -5.73
CA MET A 306 -25.72 -10.29 -4.36
C MET A 306 -27.09 -9.78 -3.92
N LYS A 307 -27.39 -9.93 -2.63
CA LYS A 307 -28.61 -9.32 -2.08
C LYS A 307 -28.49 -7.81 -2.07
N ASN A 308 -29.65 -7.14 -2.07
CA ASN A 308 -29.70 -5.69 -1.89
C ASN A 308 -28.97 -5.28 -0.61
N SER A 309 -28.22 -4.18 -0.67
CA SER A 309 -27.39 -3.65 0.41
C SER A 309 -26.19 -4.53 0.84
N CYS A 310 -25.78 -5.49 0.02
CA CYS A 310 -24.51 -6.20 0.23
C CYS A 310 -23.32 -5.24 0.08
N ILE A 311 -22.37 -5.32 1.02
CA ILE A 311 -21.12 -4.58 1.01
C ILE A 311 -20.06 -5.46 0.34
N VAL A 312 -19.25 -4.87 -0.55
CA VAL A 312 -18.13 -5.55 -1.21
C VAL A 312 -16.87 -4.73 -1.00
N CYS A 313 -15.82 -5.35 -0.49
CA CYS A 313 -14.52 -4.72 -0.34
C CYS A 313 -13.36 -5.68 -0.68
N ASN A 314 -12.18 -5.08 -0.87
CA ASN A 314 -10.95 -5.76 -1.20
C ASN A 314 -9.86 -5.34 -0.23
N MET A 315 -9.22 -6.33 0.38
CA MET A 315 -8.07 -6.20 1.27
C MET A 315 -6.79 -6.75 0.62
N GLY A 316 -6.87 -7.24 -0.61
CA GLY A 316 -5.72 -7.53 -1.44
C GLY A 316 -5.07 -6.27 -2.00
N HIS A 317 -3.92 -6.44 -2.65
CA HIS A 317 -3.08 -5.33 -3.10
C HIS A 317 -3.67 -4.58 -4.32
N SER A 318 -4.15 -5.32 -5.34
CA SER A 318 -4.70 -4.74 -6.58
C SER A 318 -6.22 -4.68 -6.54
N ASN A 319 -6.83 -3.72 -7.23
CA ASN A 319 -8.28 -3.60 -7.41
C ASN A 319 -8.93 -4.68 -8.31
N THR A 320 -8.14 -5.60 -8.88
CA THR A 320 -8.62 -6.60 -9.86
C THR A 320 -9.18 -7.88 -9.25
N GLU A 321 -9.17 -8.02 -7.93
CA GLU A 321 -9.84 -9.14 -7.26
C GLU A 321 -11.35 -9.12 -7.49
N ILE A 322 -11.90 -7.90 -7.60
CA ILE A 322 -13.30 -7.60 -7.91
C ILE A 322 -13.35 -7.04 -9.33
N ASP A 323 -14.29 -7.51 -10.12
CA ASP A 323 -14.58 -6.97 -11.44
C ASP A 323 -15.33 -5.62 -11.34
N VAL A 324 -14.59 -4.56 -10.98
CA VAL A 324 -15.12 -3.20 -10.83
C VAL A 324 -15.45 -2.56 -12.18
N VAL A 325 -14.68 -2.89 -13.22
CA VAL A 325 -14.89 -2.35 -14.59
C VAL A 325 -16.17 -2.90 -15.20
N GLY A 326 -16.52 -4.14 -14.86
CA GLY A 326 -17.75 -4.77 -15.30
C GLY A 326 -19.01 -4.32 -14.57
N MET A 327 -18.95 -3.50 -13.50
CA MET A 327 -20.12 -2.99 -12.74
C MET A 327 -20.94 -1.96 -13.52
#